data_AF-A0A8D8AXH9-F1
#
_entry.id   AF-A0A8D8AXH9-F1
#
_cell.length_a   1.000
_cell.length_b   1.000
_cell.length_c   1.000
_cell.angle_alpha   90.00
_cell.angle_beta   90.00
_cell.angle_gamma   90.00
#
_symmetry.space_group_name_H-M   'P 1'
#
loop_
_entity.id
_entity.type
_entity.pdbx_description
1 polymer ?
#
loop_
_entity_poly.entity_id
_entity_poly.type
_entity_poly.pdbx_seq_one_letter_code
_entity_poly.pdbx_strand_id
1 'polypeptide(L)'
;MSVSGQRNVITLSSSAALLVEYMDYAINMVLYQRDVCPRGQFVTVSHYGMPLFVSRDYTTLNRLQNVLDYIQQVLPLLIPDIKVYLTLKDRATGRAIERWQFLVQNEDLAGPDWKDHKPVTTSRKNPARIQEEIRQTMKQITASISCLPVPPPNGIDWTMAVDVPEWVPIPPGWYRQPLDPIDNPQQLGLRPFSTGLHQMQTVVTYREEAARER
;
A
#
# COMPACT_ATOMS: atom_id res chain seq x y z
N MET A 1 37.89 21.08 6.09
CA MET A 1 37.28 20.41 4.91
C MET A 1 37.26 18.92 5.17
N SER A 2 36.07 18.33 5.30
CA SER A 2 35.74 16.93 4.92
C SER A 2 34.38 16.56 5.54
N VAL A 3 33.29 17.11 5.00
CA VAL A 3 31.97 16.49 5.22
C VAL A 3 31.95 15.27 4.31
N SER A 4 32.03 14.09 4.91
CA SER A 4 31.86 12.80 4.26
C SER A 4 30.57 12.81 3.44
N GLY A 5 30.71 12.93 2.12
CA GLY A 5 29.61 12.77 1.18
C GLY A 5 29.15 11.32 1.19
N GLN A 6 28.29 10.98 2.15
CA GLN A 6 27.53 9.73 2.10
C GLN A 6 26.74 9.74 0.79
N ARG A 7 27.02 8.77 -0.07
CA ARG A 7 26.38 8.62 -1.37
C ARG A 7 24.88 8.39 -1.13
N ASN A 8 24.08 9.46 -1.20
CA ASN A 8 22.60 9.42 -1.23
C ASN A 8 22.12 8.82 -2.55
N VAL A 9 22.45 7.56 -2.78
CA VAL A 9 22.06 6.80 -3.96
C VAL A 9 21.02 5.78 -3.53
N ILE A 10 19.83 5.92 -4.08
CA ILE A 10 18.72 4.98 -3.92
C ILE A 10 18.90 3.91 -4.99
N THR A 11 18.99 2.65 -4.60
CA THR A 11 18.93 1.48 -5.48
C THR A 11 17.49 0.95 -5.56
N LEU A 12 17.20 0.10 -6.55
CA LEU A 12 15.91 -0.62 -6.62
C LEU A 12 15.56 -1.32 -5.31
N SER A 13 16.52 -1.98 -4.65
CA SER A 13 16.29 -2.67 -3.38
C SER A 13 15.94 -1.71 -2.23
N SER A 14 16.65 -0.57 -2.13
CA SER A 14 16.34 0.44 -1.11
C SER A 14 15.01 1.17 -1.38
N SER A 15 14.67 1.37 -2.66
CA SER A 15 13.37 1.88 -3.07
C SER A 15 12.26 0.89 -2.68
N ALA A 16 12.44 -0.40 -2.96
CA ALA A 16 11.51 -1.45 -2.55
C ALA A 16 11.29 -1.47 -1.03
N ALA A 17 12.36 -1.36 -0.24
CA ALA A 17 12.25 -1.30 1.22
C ALA A 17 11.41 -0.10 1.70
N LEU A 18 11.60 1.09 1.11
CA LEU A 18 10.79 2.28 1.44
C LEU A 18 9.31 2.09 1.09
N LEU A 19 9.02 1.46 -0.05
CA LEU A 19 7.63 1.18 -0.45
C LEU A 19 6.96 0.17 0.47
N VAL A 20 7.67 -0.90 0.84
CA VAL A 20 7.18 -1.95 1.74
C VAL A 20 6.93 -1.40 3.15
N GLU A 21 7.85 -0.58 3.66
CA GLU A 21 7.69 0.12 4.94
C GLU A 21 6.45 1.04 4.93
N TYR A 22 6.26 1.81 3.85
CA TYR A 22 5.05 2.61 3.69
C TYR A 22 3.79 1.74 3.69
N MET A 23 3.76 0.64 2.93
CA MET A 23 2.61 -0.26 2.88
C MET A 23 2.30 -0.89 4.24
N ASP A 24 3.31 -1.33 4.99
CA ASP A 24 3.15 -1.88 6.34
C ASP A 24 2.44 -0.87 7.25
N TYR A 25 2.97 0.35 7.33
CA TYR A 25 2.37 1.40 8.16
C TYR A 25 0.99 1.81 7.67
N ALA A 26 0.79 1.97 6.36
CA ALA A 26 -0.48 2.35 5.77
C ALA A 26 -1.57 1.31 6.08
N ILE A 27 -1.26 0.02 5.90
CA ILE A 27 -2.20 -1.08 6.16
C ILE A 27 -2.52 -1.16 7.65
N ASN A 28 -1.54 -1.11 8.54
CA ASN A 28 -1.80 -1.11 9.98
C ASN A 28 -2.67 0.08 10.41
N MET A 29 -2.44 1.27 9.85
CA MET A 29 -3.27 2.45 10.09
C MET A 29 -4.72 2.23 9.64
N VAL A 30 -4.95 1.65 8.47
CA VAL A 30 -6.29 1.30 7.98
C VAL A 30 -6.96 0.27 8.91
N LEU A 31 -6.25 -0.80 9.29
CA LEU A 31 -6.78 -1.84 10.18
C LEU A 31 -7.19 -1.27 11.55
N TYR A 32 -6.40 -0.33 12.09
CA TYR A 32 -6.69 0.37 13.34
C TYR A 32 -7.88 1.34 13.20
N GLN A 33 -7.86 2.20 12.19
CA GLN A 33 -8.82 3.30 12.07
C GLN A 33 -10.19 2.84 11.56
N ARG A 34 -10.26 1.72 10.84
CA ARG A 34 -11.51 1.07 10.42
C ARG A 34 -12.03 0.03 11.44
N ASP A 35 -11.39 -0.08 12.60
CA ASP A 35 -11.77 -0.99 13.71
C ASP A 35 -11.84 -2.47 13.26
N VAL A 36 -10.95 -2.86 12.35
CA VAL A 36 -10.86 -4.24 11.83
C VAL A 36 -10.28 -5.18 12.89
N CYS A 37 -9.30 -4.68 13.63
CA CYS A 37 -8.65 -5.38 14.73
C CYS A 37 -8.87 -4.59 16.04
N PRO A 38 -9.00 -5.27 17.19
CA PRO A 38 -9.18 -4.61 18.48
C PRO A 38 -8.09 -3.56 18.78
N ARG A 39 -8.51 -2.34 19.17
CA ARG A 39 -7.59 -1.22 19.46
C ARG A 39 -6.51 -1.54 20.49
N GLY A 40 -6.83 -2.35 21.50
CA GLY A 40 -5.87 -2.78 22.53
C GLY A 40 -4.71 -3.63 22.00
N GLN A 41 -4.82 -4.15 20.77
CA GLN A 41 -3.77 -4.92 20.12
C GLN A 41 -2.78 -4.04 19.34
N PHE A 42 -2.97 -2.72 19.28
CA PHE A 42 -2.03 -1.82 18.61
C PHE A 42 -1.07 -1.15 19.59
N VAL A 43 0.10 -0.77 19.09
CA VAL A 43 1.03 0.17 19.73
C VAL A 43 1.16 1.42 18.90
N THR A 44 1.38 2.54 19.58
CA THR A 44 1.80 3.77 18.93
C THR A 44 3.32 3.75 18.74
N VAL A 45 3.77 3.97 17.51
CA VAL A 45 5.18 4.20 17.16
C VAL A 45 5.33 5.58 16.55
N SER A 46 6.49 6.22 16.71
CA SER A 46 6.79 7.48 16.04
C SER A 46 7.61 7.20 14.79
N HIS A 47 7.05 7.48 13.62
CA HIS A 47 7.74 7.32 12.34
C HIS A 47 7.31 8.42 11.36
N TYR A 48 8.19 8.78 10.42
CA TYR A 48 7.97 9.91 9.50
C TYR A 48 7.51 11.21 10.20
N GLY A 49 7.93 11.44 11.45
CA GLY A 49 7.52 12.61 12.23
C GLY A 49 6.03 12.64 12.63
N MET A 50 5.35 11.47 12.68
CA MET A 50 3.97 11.36 13.16
C MET A 50 3.74 10.08 13.98
N PRO A 51 2.75 10.05 14.89
CA PRO A 51 2.34 8.82 15.55
C PRO A 51 1.61 7.91 14.57
N LEU A 52 2.01 6.65 14.52
CA LEU A 52 1.40 5.59 13.72
C LEU A 52 1.00 4.44 14.63
N PHE A 53 -0.05 3.70 14.26
CA PHE A 53 -0.54 2.55 15.01
C PHE A 53 -0.12 1.27 14.29
N VAL A 54 0.55 0.35 15.00
CA VAL A 54 1.03 -0.93 14.48
C VAL A 54 0.49 -2.06 15.33
N SER A 55 -0.01 -3.12 14.68
CA SER A 55 -0.54 -4.29 15.39
C SER A 55 0.57 -5.02 16.17
N ARG A 56 0.20 -5.62 17.30
CA ARG A 56 0.99 -6.61 18.05
C ARG A 56 0.41 -8.02 17.95
N ASP A 57 -0.70 -8.19 17.26
CA ASP A 57 -1.30 -9.50 17.05
C ASP A 57 -0.46 -10.29 16.03
N TYR A 58 0.13 -11.38 16.50
CA TYR A 58 1.02 -12.23 15.71
C TYR A 58 0.34 -12.78 14.45
N THR A 59 -0.94 -13.11 14.53
CA THR A 59 -1.70 -13.65 13.38
C THR A 59 -1.82 -12.60 12.28
N THR A 60 -2.20 -11.38 12.64
CA THR A 60 -2.31 -10.23 11.72
C THR A 60 -0.96 -9.90 11.11
N LEU A 61 0.09 -9.78 11.94
CA LEU A 61 1.44 -9.46 11.51
C LEU A 61 1.99 -10.51 10.54
N ASN A 62 1.83 -11.80 10.81
CA ASN A 62 2.32 -12.84 9.89
C ASN A 62 1.60 -12.82 8.54
N ARG A 63 0.28 -12.63 8.54
CA ARG A 63 -0.50 -12.55 7.30
C ARG A 63 -0.07 -11.36 6.45
N LEU A 64 0.17 -10.21 7.08
CA LEU A 64 0.68 -9.02 6.42
C LEU A 64 2.11 -9.23 5.90
N GLN A 65 3.02 -9.72 6.75
CA GLN A 65 4.42 -9.93 6.41
C GLN A 65 4.60 -10.93 5.27
N ASN A 66 3.79 -11.99 5.21
CA ASN A 66 3.83 -12.96 4.10
C ASN A 66 3.64 -12.29 2.73
N VAL A 67 2.80 -11.26 2.65
CA VAL A 67 2.57 -10.49 1.42
C VAL A 67 3.67 -9.46 1.20
N LEU A 68 4.09 -8.75 2.23
CA LEU A 68 5.14 -7.73 2.14
C LEU A 68 6.51 -8.30 1.76
N ASP A 69 6.87 -9.47 2.29
CA ASP A 69 8.11 -10.18 1.93
C ASP A 69 8.13 -10.56 0.45
N TYR A 70 6.99 -10.98 -0.08
CA TYR A 70 6.85 -11.26 -1.51
C TYR A 70 7.01 -9.98 -2.33
N ILE A 71 6.33 -8.90 -1.94
CA ILE A 71 6.42 -7.60 -2.62
C ILE A 71 7.87 -7.08 -2.65
N GLN A 72 8.60 -7.20 -1.54
CA GLN A 72 9.99 -6.79 -1.44
C GLN A 72 10.91 -7.54 -2.42
N GLN A 73 10.60 -8.81 -2.72
CA GLN A 73 11.35 -9.63 -3.67
C GLN A 73 11.01 -9.32 -5.13
N VAL A 74 9.77 -8.98 -5.44
CA VAL A 74 9.33 -8.74 -6.83
C VAL A 74 9.59 -7.33 -7.33
N LEU A 75 9.59 -6.32 -6.45
CA LEU A 75 9.79 -4.92 -6.85
C LEU A 75 11.11 -4.67 -7.62
N PRO A 76 12.24 -5.29 -7.26
CA PRO A 76 13.49 -5.11 -8.00
C PRO A 76 13.51 -5.76 -9.39
N LEU A 77 12.50 -6.55 -9.78
CA LEU A 77 12.47 -7.31 -11.05
C LEU A 77 12.11 -6.45 -12.28
N LEU A 78 12.10 -5.12 -12.17
CA LEU A 78 11.79 -4.21 -13.28
C LEU A 78 10.43 -4.54 -13.92
N ILE A 79 9.41 -4.67 -13.07
CA ILE A 79 8.02 -4.83 -13.50
C ILE A 79 7.42 -3.43 -13.72
N PRO A 80 6.73 -3.16 -14.86
CA PRO A 80 6.14 -1.85 -15.13
C PRO A 80 5.15 -1.40 -14.05
N ASP A 81 4.21 -2.28 -13.69
CA ASP A 81 3.22 -2.04 -12.65
C ASP A 81 3.01 -3.27 -11.75
N ILE A 82 2.90 -3.01 -10.44
CA ILE A 82 2.48 -3.99 -9.43
C ILE A 82 1.35 -3.35 -8.64
N LYS A 83 0.24 -4.08 -8.43
CA LYS A 83 -0.86 -3.59 -7.59
C LYS A 83 -1.01 -4.49 -6.38
N VAL A 84 -1.04 -3.89 -5.21
CA VAL A 84 -1.32 -4.58 -3.95
C VAL A 84 -2.67 -4.11 -3.45
N TYR A 85 -3.52 -5.05 -3.04
CA TYR A 85 -4.87 -4.75 -2.58
C TYR A 85 -5.05 -5.22 -1.14
N LEU A 86 -5.55 -4.34 -0.28
CA LEU A 86 -6.19 -4.70 0.98
C LEU A 86 -7.70 -4.55 0.78
N THR A 87 -8.43 -5.64 0.82
CA THR A 87 -9.90 -5.64 0.70
C THR A 87 -10.51 -5.87 2.08
N LEU A 88 -11.39 -4.96 2.49
CA LEU A 88 -12.22 -5.09 3.68
C LEU A 88 -13.60 -5.61 3.27
N LYS A 89 -14.10 -6.57 4.04
CA LYS A 89 -15.36 -7.27 3.80
C LYS A 89 -16.26 -7.15 5.03
N ASP A 90 -17.55 -6.98 4.79
CA ASP A 90 -18.54 -7.14 5.85
C ASP A 90 -18.56 -8.60 6.29
N ARG A 91 -18.25 -8.84 7.57
CA ARG A 91 -18.14 -10.20 8.13
C ARG A 91 -19.44 -11.00 8.01
N ALA A 92 -20.59 -10.34 8.09
CA ALA A 92 -21.88 -11.03 8.05
C ALA A 92 -22.24 -11.51 6.64
N THR A 93 -21.87 -10.75 5.62
CA THR A 93 -22.27 -11.02 4.23
C THR A 93 -21.14 -11.55 3.36
N GLY A 94 -19.89 -11.41 3.79
CA GLY A 94 -18.69 -11.72 3.01
C GLY A 94 -18.44 -10.75 1.85
N ARG A 95 -19.26 -9.70 1.68
CA ARG A 95 -19.16 -8.76 0.56
C ARG A 95 -18.06 -7.74 0.79
N ALA A 96 -17.30 -7.42 -0.26
CA ALA A 96 -16.33 -6.34 -0.21
C ALA A 96 -17.02 -4.98 -0.07
N ILE A 97 -16.55 -4.18 0.89
CA ILE A 97 -17.08 -2.85 1.19
C ILE A 97 -16.04 -1.76 0.89
N GLU A 98 -14.76 -2.08 1.04
CA GLU A 98 -13.64 -1.17 0.79
C GLU A 98 -12.46 -1.95 0.20
N ARG A 99 -11.71 -1.31 -0.69
CA ARG A 99 -10.47 -1.83 -1.25
C ARG A 99 -9.45 -0.72 -1.34
N TRP A 100 -8.38 -0.87 -0.58
CA TRP A 100 -7.20 -0.03 -0.63
C TRP A 100 -6.22 -0.63 -1.64
N GLN A 101 -6.00 0.08 -2.74
CA GLN A 101 -5.04 -0.27 -3.78
C GLN A 101 -3.76 0.55 -3.59
N PHE A 102 -2.64 -0.15 -3.58
CA PHE A 102 -1.29 0.42 -3.64
C PHE A 102 -0.71 0.05 -5.02
N LEU A 103 -0.75 0.99 -5.95
CA LEU A 103 -0.18 0.85 -7.29
C LEU A 103 1.27 1.32 -7.25
N VAL A 104 2.19 0.41 -7.51
CA VAL A 104 3.60 0.71 -7.73
C VAL A 104 3.87 0.73 -9.22
N GLN A 105 4.41 1.82 -9.71
CA GLN A 105 4.86 1.97 -11.09
C GLN A 105 6.36 2.15 -11.11
N ASN A 106 7.04 1.39 -11.96
CA ASN A 106 8.43 1.70 -12.29
C ASN A 106 8.45 2.92 -13.21
N GLU A 107 9.08 4.01 -12.75
CA GLU A 107 9.05 5.31 -13.41
C GLU A 107 9.73 5.28 -14.80
N ASP A 108 10.71 4.39 -14.97
CA ASP A 108 11.48 4.23 -16.20
C ASP A 108 10.72 3.39 -17.25
N LEU A 109 9.92 2.43 -16.77
CA LEU A 109 9.16 1.51 -17.61
C LEU A 109 7.77 2.01 -17.98
N ALA A 110 7.37 3.16 -17.46
CA ALA A 110 6.06 3.77 -17.70
C ALA A 110 5.96 4.49 -19.07
N GLY A 111 7.08 4.74 -19.75
CA GLY A 111 7.13 5.42 -21.05
C GLY A 111 7.08 4.47 -22.26
N PRO A 112 6.63 4.91 -23.45
CA PRO A 112 6.53 4.06 -24.64
C PRO A 112 7.89 3.51 -25.12
N ASP A 113 8.98 4.22 -24.84
CA ASP A 113 10.34 3.94 -25.36
C ASP A 113 11.22 3.19 -24.34
N TRP A 114 10.61 2.60 -23.29
CA TRP A 114 11.38 1.96 -22.21
C TRP A 114 12.25 0.80 -22.68
N LYS A 115 11.88 0.15 -23.80
CA LYS A 115 12.62 -0.97 -24.38
C LYS A 115 13.89 -0.56 -25.12
N ASP A 116 14.05 0.73 -25.42
CA ASP A 116 15.13 1.24 -26.28
C ASP A 116 16.37 1.70 -25.48
N HIS A 117 16.33 1.62 -24.15
CA HIS A 117 17.44 2.02 -23.30
C HIS A 117 17.68 1.04 -22.15
N LYS A 118 18.87 1.14 -21.56
CA LYS A 118 19.20 0.36 -20.36
C LYS A 118 18.40 0.90 -19.18
N PRO A 119 17.69 0.05 -18.42
CA PRO A 119 16.85 0.50 -17.33
C PRO A 119 17.58 1.31 -16.27
N VAL A 120 16.94 2.36 -15.78
CA VAL A 120 17.44 3.15 -14.64
C VAL A 120 17.29 2.34 -13.36
N THR A 121 18.42 2.05 -12.71
CA THR A 121 18.47 1.20 -11.51
C THR A 121 18.89 1.95 -10.25
N THR A 122 19.24 3.23 -10.37
CA THR A 122 19.65 4.09 -9.26
C THR A 122 19.10 5.50 -9.38
N SER A 123 18.71 6.10 -8.26
CA SER A 123 18.25 7.48 -8.17
C SER A 123 19.06 8.28 -7.14
N ARG A 124 19.07 9.61 -7.31
CA ARG A 124 19.68 10.58 -6.38
C ARG A 124 18.64 11.48 -5.72
N LYS A 125 17.36 11.07 -5.72
CA LYS A 125 16.30 11.84 -5.07
C LYS A 125 16.62 12.00 -3.58
N ASN A 126 16.41 13.21 -3.05
CA ASN A 126 16.72 13.54 -1.67
C ASN A 126 15.87 12.69 -0.70
N PRO A 127 16.47 11.88 0.20
CA PRO A 127 15.73 11.05 1.15
C PRO A 127 14.75 11.83 2.03
N ALA A 128 15.09 13.03 2.48
CA ALA A 128 14.21 13.87 3.29
C ALA A 128 12.94 14.29 2.53
N ARG A 129 13.06 14.48 1.21
CA ARG A 129 11.91 14.78 0.35
C ARG A 129 11.00 13.57 0.20
N ILE A 130 11.56 12.37 0.08
CA ILE A 130 10.78 11.12 0.00
C ILE A 130 10.01 10.89 1.30
N GLN A 131 10.68 11.03 2.45
CA GLN A 131 10.05 10.90 3.77
C GLN A 131 8.93 11.93 3.95
N GLU A 132 9.13 13.18 3.51
CA GLU A 132 8.11 14.22 3.55
C GLU A 132 6.91 13.87 2.65
N GLU A 133 7.14 13.39 1.42
CA GLU A 133 6.06 12.94 0.53
C GLU A 133 5.27 11.77 1.16
N ILE A 134 5.95 10.76 1.70
CA ILE A 134 5.33 9.63 2.42
C ILE A 134 4.49 10.13 3.60
N ARG A 135 5.04 11.04 4.41
CA ARG A 135 4.33 11.63 5.55
C ARG A 135 3.03 12.30 5.13
N GLN A 136 3.02 13.02 4.00
CA GLN A 136 1.81 13.67 3.50
C GLN A 136 0.78 12.63 3.05
N THR A 137 1.20 11.57 2.37
CA THR A 137 0.30 10.48 1.97
C THR A 137 -0.28 9.74 3.19
N MET A 138 0.53 9.48 4.23
CA MET A 138 0.04 8.89 5.50
C MET A 138 -1.01 9.76 6.20
N LYS A 139 -0.82 11.08 6.20
CA LYS A 139 -1.84 12.03 6.70
C LYS A 139 -3.12 11.98 5.89
N GLN A 140 -3.02 11.82 4.57
CA GLN A 140 -4.18 11.66 3.70
C GLN A 140 -4.93 10.35 3.93
N ILE A 141 -4.24 9.24 4.25
CA ILE A 141 -4.91 8.00 4.67
C ILE A 141 -5.81 8.30 5.88
N THR A 142 -5.27 8.93 6.92
CA THR A 142 -6.05 9.28 8.11
C THR A 142 -7.21 10.23 7.79
N ALA A 143 -6.98 11.26 6.96
CA ALA A 143 -8.03 12.20 6.57
C ALA A 143 -9.14 11.52 5.75
N SER A 144 -8.77 10.64 4.82
CA SER A 144 -9.71 9.98 3.92
C SER A 144 -10.73 9.12 4.65
N ILE A 145 -10.37 8.53 5.80
CA ILE A 145 -11.29 7.70 6.58
C ILE A 145 -12.52 8.47 7.06
N SER A 146 -12.41 9.79 7.27
CA SER A 146 -13.56 10.63 7.61
C SER A 146 -14.56 10.82 6.46
N CYS A 147 -14.14 10.52 5.23
CA CYS A 147 -14.97 10.56 4.03
C CYS A 147 -15.55 9.17 3.67
N LEU A 148 -15.12 8.10 4.35
CA LEU A 148 -15.60 6.75 4.07
C LEU A 148 -16.88 6.45 4.85
N PRO A 149 -17.80 5.62 4.30
CA PRO A 149 -18.99 5.17 4.99
C PRO A 149 -18.70 4.53 6.35
N VAL A 150 -19.70 4.47 7.22
CA VAL A 150 -19.57 3.85 8.53
C VAL A 150 -19.33 2.34 8.38
N PRO A 151 -18.36 1.74 9.12
CA PRO A 151 -18.17 0.30 9.15
C PRO A 151 -19.46 -0.48 9.48
N PRO A 152 -19.64 -1.69 8.92
CA PRO A 152 -20.77 -2.55 9.28
C PRO A 152 -20.73 -2.93 10.78
N PRO A 153 -21.88 -3.06 11.44
CA PRO A 153 -21.95 -3.33 12.89
C PRO A 153 -21.46 -4.72 13.30
N ASN A 154 -21.47 -5.69 12.37
CA ASN A 154 -21.09 -7.07 12.64
C ASN A 154 -19.57 -7.33 12.53
N GLY A 155 -18.79 -6.27 12.35
CA GLY A 155 -17.34 -6.32 12.19
C GLY A 155 -16.91 -6.48 10.73
N ILE A 156 -15.60 -6.35 10.55
CA ILE A 156 -14.92 -6.40 9.25
C ILE A 156 -13.97 -7.59 9.23
N ASP A 157 -13.94 -8.30 8.11
CA ASP A 157 -12.86 -9.22 7.76
C ASP A 157 -12.00 -8.59 6.66
N TRP A 158 -10.77 -9.07 6.50
CA TRP A 158 -9.86 -8.53 5.48
C TRP A 158 -9.06 -9.62 4.77
N THR A 159 -8.75 -9.32 3.51
CA THR A 159 -7.92 -10.15 2.63
C THR A 159 -6.93 -9.29 1.87
N MET A 160 -5.78 -9.84 1.53
CA MET A 160 -4.80 -9.19 0.65
C MET A 160 -4.62 -9.96 -0.65
N ALA A 161 -4.35 -9.23 -1.72
CA ALA A 161 -4.03 -9.78 -3.03
C ALA A 161 -2.94 -8.94 -3.70
N VAL A 162 -2.16 -9.56 -4.58
CA VAL A 162 -1.16 -8.88 -5.39
C VAL A 162 -1.41 -9.23 -6.86
N ASP A 163 -1.48 -8.22 -7.71
CA ASP A 163 -1.54 -8.33 -9.15
C ASP A 163 -0.15 -8.04 -9.72
N VAL A 164 0.39 -9.06 -10.38
CA VAL A 164 1.71 -9.09 -11.02
C VAL A 164 1.61 -9.81 -12.36
N PRO A 165 2.53 -9.54 -13.31
CA PRO A 165 2.58 -10.25 -14.57
C PRO A 165 2.63 -11.78 -14.42
N GLU A 166 2.08 -12.50 -15.40
CA GLU A 166 1.96 -13.97 -15.33
C GLU A 166 3.30 -14.70 -15.21
N TRP A 167 4.38 -14.10 -15.72
CA TRP A 167 5.73 -14.66 -15.66
C TRP A 167 6.38 -14.59 -14.27
N VAL A 168 5.81 -13.81 -13.33
CA VAL A 168 6.31 -13.73 -11.96
C VAL A 168 5.89 -14.99 -11.19
N PRO A 169 6.84 -15.72 -10.57
CA PRO A 169 6.52 -16.95 -9.84
C PRO A 169 5.57 -16.71 -8.66
N ILE A 170 4.57 -17.59 -8.52
CA ILE A 170 3.64 -17.57 -7.39
C ILE A 170 4.26 -18.34 -6.21
N PRO A 171 4.29 -17.78 -4.98
CA PRO A 171 4.79 -18.49 -3.81
C PRO A 171 3.95 -19.74 -3.44
N PRO A 172 4.53 -20.74 -2.76
CA PRO A 172 3.77 -21.87 -2.26
C PRO A 172 2.60 -21.43 -1.35
N GLY A 173 1.43 -22.06 -1.53
CA GLY A 173 0.22 -21.75 -0.76
C GLY A 173 -0.58 -20.53 -1.27
N TRP A 174 -0.06 -19.78 -2.24
CA TRP A 174 -0.78 -18.72 -2.92
C TRP A 174 -1.57 -19.29 -4.11
N TYR A 175 -2.68 -18.66 -4.45
CA TYR A 175 -3.54 -19.06 -5.56
C TYR A 175 -4.05 -17.84 -6.32
N ARG A 176 -4.35 -18.02 -7.61
CA ARG A 176 -4.93 -16.96 -8.44
C ARG A 176 -6.43 -16.86 -8.16
N GLN A 177 -6.92 -15.66 -7.89
CA GLN A 177 -8.36 -15.38 -7.82
C GLN A 177 -8.66 -13.99 -8.40
N PRO A 178 -9.85 -13.77 -8.97
CA PRO A 178 -10.32 -12.42 -9.26
C PRO A 178 -10.53 -11.65 -7.95
N LEU A 179 -10.43 -10.32 -8.02
CA LEU A 179 -10.81 -9.46 -6.91
C LEU A 179 -12.34 -9.50 -6.71
N ASP A 180 -12.78 -9.47 -5.46
CA ASP A 180 -14.21 -9.40 -5.16
C ASP A 180 -14.84 -8.12 -5.78
N PRO A 181 -16.05 -8.15 -6.32
CA PRO A 181 -16.69 -6.91 -6.77
C PRO A 181 -17.06 -6.02 -5.57
N ILE A 182 -17.02 -4.71 -5.76
CA ILE A 182 -17.59 -3.73 -4.83
C ILE A 182 -18.84 -3.15 -5.49
N ASP A 183 -19.98 -3.31 -4.83
CA ASP A 183 -21.26 -2.74 -5.27
C ASP A 183 -21.18 -1.19 -5.22
N ASN A 184 -21.76 -0.49 -6.22
CA ASN A 184 -21.81 0.97 -6.29
C ASN A 184 -20.48 1.68 -5.90
N PRO A 185 -19.37 1.39 -6.62
CA PRO A 185 -18.05 1.82 -6.18
C PRO A 185 -17.84 3.33 -6.40
N GLN A 186 -17.33 3.99 -5.36
CA GLN A 186 -16.73 5.32 -5.45
C GLN A 186 -15.23 5.20 -5.20
N GLN A 187 -14.46 6.13 -5.76
CA GLN A 187 -13.00 6.12 -5.66
C GLN A 187 -12.46 7.44 -5.14
N LEU A 188 -11.51 7.33 -4.23
CA LEU A 188 -10.73 8.45 -3.72
C LEU A 188 -9.25 8.15 -3.91
N GLY A 189 -8.60 8.95 -4.76
CA GLY A 189 -7.16 8.89 -4.98
C GLY A 189 -6.40 9.78 -4.01
N LEU A 190 -5.32 9.25 -3.45
CA LEU A 190 -4.38 10.01 -2.62
C LEU A 190 -3.23 10.52 -3.49
N ARG A 191 -2.51 11.51 -2.97
CA ARG A 191 -1.32 12.05 -3.63
C ARG A 191 -0.25 10.95 -3.72
N PRO A 192 0.30 10.69 -4.92
CA PRO A 192 1.39 9.74 -5.05
C PRO A 192 2.69 10.31 -4.49
N PHE A 193 3.62 9.43 -4.11
CA PHE A 193 5.00 9.80 -3.82
C PHE A 193 5.95 9.00 -4.69
N SER A 194 7.17 9.49 -4.84
CA SER A 194 8.18 8.89 -5.72
C SER A 194 9.48 8.66 -4.99
N THR A 195 10.17 7.56 -5.32
CA THR A 195 11.56 7.32 -4.91
C THR A 195 12.56 7.76 -5.99
N GLY A 196 12.05 8.20 -7.15
CA GLY A 196 12.80 8.47 -8.37
C GLY A 196 13.22 7.20 -9.12
N LEU A 197 12.63 6.06 -8.77
CA LEU A 197 12.74 4.76 -9.43
C LEU A 197 11.36 4.11 -9.51
N HIS A 198 10.65 4.15 -8.39
CA HIS A 198 9.26 3.74 -8.29
C HIS A 198 8.38 4.88 -7.77
N GLN A 199 7.22 5.02 -8.37
CA GLN A 199 6.12 5.86 -7.91
C GLN A 199 5.06 4.98 -7.24
N MET A 200 4.60 5.39 -6.07
CA MET A 200 3.51 4.73 -5.33
C MET A 200 2.27 5.62 -5.37
N GLN A 201 1.17 5.07 -5.87
CA GLN A 201 -0.15 5.68 -5.83
C GLN A 201 -1.08 4.85 -4.93
N THR A 202 -1.79 5.52 -4.02
CA THR A 202 -2.79 4.89 -3.17
C THR A 202 -4.18 5.35 -3.55
N VAL A 203 -5.09 4.41 -3.73
CA VAL A 203 -6.50 4.66 -4.07
C VAL A 203 -7.37 3.80 -3.17
N VAL A 204 -8.40 4.39 -2.57
CA VAL A 204 -9.44 3.63 -1.88
C VAL A 204 -10.69 3.59 -2.77
N THR A 205 -11.14 2.39 -3.10
CA THR A 205 -12.47 2.14 -3.67
C THR A 205 -13.39 1.72 -2.56
N TYR A 206 -14.56 2.32 -2.42
CA TYR A 206 -15.51 1.98 -1.36
C TYR A 206 -16.94 1.91 -1.91
N ARG A 207 -17.78 1.10 -1.26
CA ARG A 207 -19.20 0.98 -1.57
C ARG A 207 -19.94 2.20 -1.06
N GLU A 208 -20.52 2.99 -1.94
CA GLU A 208 -21.43 4.07 -1.56
C GLU A 208 -22.83 3.47 -1.28
N GLU A 209 -23.42 3.82 -0.14
CA GLU A 209 -24.80 3.41 0.14
C GLU A 209 -25.74 4.14 -0.81
N ALA A 210 -26.71 3.43 -1.39
CA ALA A 210 -27.75 4.08 -2.16
C ALA A 210 -28.45 5.11 -1.27
N ALA A 211 -28.56 6.37 -1.73
CA ALA A 211 -29.30 7.39 -1.02
C ALA A 211 -30.70 6.83 -0.72
N ARG A 212 -31.07 6.73 0.56
CA ARG A 212 -32.45 6.42 0.92
C ARG A 212 -33.30 7.57 0.37
N GLU A 213 -34.10 7.28 -0.66
CA GLU A 213 -35.18 8.18 -1.07
C GLU A 213 -36.01 8.45 0.19
N ARG A 214 -36.04 9.73 0.59
CA ARG A 214 -36.82 10.21 1.74
C ARG A 214 -38.26 10.41 1.33
#